data_AF-A0A6J0SMQ1-F1
#
_entry.id   AF-A0A6J0SMQ1-F1
#
_cell.length_a   1.000
_cell.length_b   1.000
_cell.length_c   1.000
_cell.angle_alpha   90.00
_cell.angle_beta   90.00
_cell.angle_gamma   90.00
#
_symmetry.space_group_name_H-M   'P 1'
#
loop_
_entity.id
_entity.type
_entity.pdbx_description
1 polymer ?
#
loop_
_entity_poly.entity_id
_entity_poly.type
_entity_poly.pdbx_seq_one_letter_code
_entity_poly.pdbx_strand_id
1 'polypeptide(L)'
;MGCLKGPELSPPPSSRLLPQRCIDWNRDILKKELGLQEKDIIDLPALFKMDKQGKAMAFFPNMVNMIVLSRDLGIPKPFGPIIEGECCVEQHVSDLLEPLGLVCSFIDDVSSYHQQLGEVHCGTNVQRKPFPFKWWHVVP
;
A
#
# COMPACT_ATOMS: atom_id res chain seq x y z
N MET A 1 18.13 -2.34 4.69
CA MET A 1 18.38 -1.19 3.78
C MET A 1 18.08 0.09 4.53
N GLY A 2 19.08 0.91 4.83
CA GLY A 2 18.87 2.25 5.39
C GLY A 2 18.61 3.25 4.26
N CYS A 3 17.65 4.16 4.44
CA CYS A 3 17.55 5.34 3.57
C CYS A 3 18.86 6.14 3.71
N LEU A 4 19.57 6.31 2.59
CA LEU A 4 20.78 7.12 2.52
C LEU A 4 20.43 8.57 2.87
N LYS A 5 21.15 9.14 3.84
CA LYS A 5 21.01 10.54 4.27
C LYS A 5 21.45 11.45 3.12
N GLY A 6 20.50 12.16 2.51
CA GLY A 6 20.81 13.34 1.68
C GLY A 6 21.31 14.50 2.55
N PRO A 7 21.96 15.52 1.95
CA PRO A 7 22.59 16.61 2.68
C PRO A 7 21.54 17.46 3.43
N GLU A 8 21.86 17.83 4.66
CA GLU A 8 21.03 18.64 5.55
C GLU A 8 20.67 19.99 4.94
N LEU A 9 19.38 20.29 4.84
CA LEU A 9 18.81 21.63 4.91
C LEU A 9 17.29 21.51 5.13
N SER A 10 16.78 22.35 6.04
CA SER A 10 15.37 22.57 6.47
C SER A 10 14.95 21.94 7.82
N PRO A 11 14.12 22.65 8.64
CA PRO A 11 13.68 22.21 9.97
C PRO A 11 13.01 20.83 9.89
N PRO A 12 12.94 20.05 11.00
CA PRO A 12 12.40 18.70 10.95
C PRO A 12 10.99 18.77 10.35
N PRO A 13 10.75 18.07 9.22
CA PRO A 13 9.40 17.98 8.68
C PRO A 13 8.52 17.43 9.79
N SER A 14 7.27 17.90 9.90
CA SER A 14 6.30 17.22 10.76
C SER A 14 6.41 15.72 10.50
N SER A 15 6.39 14.88 11.54
CA SER A 15 6.68 13.44 11.44
C SER A 15 5.87 12.70 10.36
N ARG A 16 4.75 13.28 9.91
CA ARG A 16 3.89 12.78 8.83
C ARG A 16 4.48 12.96 7.43
N LEU A 17 5.35 13.95 7.21
CA LEU A 17 5.92 14.27 5.90
C LEU A 17 7.03 13.30 5.47
N LEU A 18 7.68 12.62 6.41
CA LEU A 18 8.78 11.70 6.09
C LEU A 18 8.28 10.45 5.34
N PRO A 19 7.24 9.72 5.79
CA PRO A 19 6.67 8.62 5.03
C PRO A 19 6.21 9.02 3.61
N GLN A 20 5.52 10.16 3.49
CA GLN A 20 5.05 10.64 2.18
C GLN A 20 6.23 10.90 1.23
N ARG A 21 7.27 11.60 1.68
CA ARG A 21 8.47 11.85 0.85
C ARG A 21 9.17 10.56 0.40
N CYS A 22 9.21 9.54 1.26
CA CYS A 22 9.75 8.23 0.89
C CYS A 22 8.88 7.54 -0.18
N ILE A 23 7.55 7.65 -0.08
CA ILE A 23 6.61 7.11 -1.08
C ILE A 23 6.76 7.87 -2.40
N ASP A 24 6.79 9.20 -2.37
CA ASP A 24 6.94 10.06 -3.55
C ASP A 24 8.24 9.75 -4.30
N TRP A 25 9.35 9.57 -3.56
CA TRP A 25 10.62 9.17 -4.14
C TRP A 25 10.53 7.82 -4.88
N ASN A 26 9.82 6.85 -4.31
CA ASN A 26 9.59 5.57 -4.99
C ASN A 26 8.62 5.73 -6.18
N ARG A 27 7.62 6.61 -6.09
CA ARG A 27 6.72 6.93 -7.22
C ARG A 27 7.53 7.41 -8.42
N ASP A 28 8.49 8.32 -8.20
CA ASP A 28 9.35 8.84 -9.26
C ASP A 28 10.25 7.76 -9.87
N ILE A 29 10.85 6.89 -9.04
CA ILE A 29 11.62 5.74 -9.52
C ILE A 29 10.75 4.80 -10.35
N LEU A 30 9.57 4.41 -9.86
CA LEU A 30 8.67 3.49 -10.55
C LEU A 30 8.18 4.07 -11.89
N LYS A 31 7.81 5.35 -11.92
CA LYS A 31 7.45 6.05 -13.16
C LYS A 31 8.58 6.02 -14.18
N LYS A 32 9.81 6.28 -13.75
CA LYS A 32 10.99 6.30 -14.63
C LYS A 32 11.34 4.90 -15.15
N GLU A 33 11.48 3.93 -14.26
CA GLU A 33 12.04 2.61 -14.59
C GLU A 33 11.01 1.66 -15.23
N LEU A 34 9.71 1.86 -14.97
CA LEU A 34 8.62 1.06 -15.55
C LEU A 34 7.83 1.80 -16.64
N GLY A 35 8.15 3.08 -16.90
CA GLY A 35 7.46 3.90 -17.90
C GLY A 35 6.01 4.27 -17.53
N LEU A 36 5.70 4.33 -16.23
CA LEU A 36 4.34 4.63 -15.75
C LEU A 36 4.02 6.13 -15.84
N GLN A 37 2.75 6.43 -16.11
CA GLN A 37 2.16 7.76 -16.04
C GLN A 37 1.30 7.89 -14.79
N GLU A 38 0.93 9.13 -14.43
CA GLU A 38 0.06 9.39 -13.26
C GLU A 38 -1.27 8.65 -13.33
N LYS A 39 -1.82 8.48 -14.54
CA LYS A 39 -3.08 7.74 -14.75
C LYS A 39 -2.97 6.23 -14.44
N ASP A 40 -1.76 5.69 -14.37
CA ASP A 40 -1.50 4.29 -14.08
C ASP A 40 -1.38 4.03 -12.56
N ILE A 41 -1.50 5.07 -11.73
CA ILE A 41 -1.26 5.04 -10.29
C ILE A 41 -2.53 5.49 -9.55
N ILE A 42 -2.91 4.71 -8.53
CA ILE A 42 -4.00 5.03 -7.61
C ILE A 42 -3.40 5.15 -6.20
N ASP A 43 -3.67 6.27 -5.55
CA ASP A 43 -3.24 6.51 -4.18
C ASP A 43 -4.30 5.99 -3.20
N LEU A 44 -3.92 5.05 -2.34
CA LEU A 44 -4.76 4.59 -1.23
C LEU A 44 -4.41 5.36 0.05
N PRO A 45 -5.41 5.78 0.85
CA PRO A 45 -5.14 6.53 2.08
C PRO A 45 -4.42 5.63 3.10
N ALA A 46 -3.30 6.11 3.61
CA ALA A 46 -2.50 5.43 4.61
C ALA A 46 -1.94 6.44 5.62
N LEU A 47 -1.82 6.01 6.87
CA LEU A 47 -1.12 6.77 7.91
C LEU A 47 -0.04 5.91 8.54
N PHE A 48 1.07 6.56 8.87
CA PHE A 48 2.22 5.92 9.48
C PHE A 48 2.65 6.66 10.74
N LYS A 49 3.16 5.91 11.72
CA LYS A 49 3.88 6.42 12.89
C LYS A 49 5.34 6.00 12.81
N MET A 50 6.24 6.83 13.33
CA MET A 50 7.66 6.49 13.39
C MET A 50 7.96 5.75 14.71
N ASP A 51 8.68 4.64 14.64
CA ASP A 51 9.21 3.96 15.82
C ASP A 51 10.42 4.72 16.42
N LYS A 52 10.95 4.21 17.54
CA LYS A 52 12.10 4.83 18.23
C LYS A 52 13.40 4.80 17.40
N GLN A 53 13.44 3.97 16.37
CA GLN A 53 14.55 3.76 15.45
C GLN A 53 14.39 4.56 14.16
N GLY A 54 13.32 5.37 14.03
CA GLY A 54 13.04 6.17 12.85
C GLY A 54 12.52 5.36 11.66
N LYS A 55 11.89 4.20 11.89
CA LYS A 55 11.19 3.42 10.86
C LYS A 55 9.68 3.68 10.89
N ALA A 56 9.06 3.70 9.72
CA ALA A 56 7.61 3.84 9.61
C ALA A 56 6.91 2.52 9.95
N MET A 57 5.87 2.60 10.77
CA MET A 57 4.92 1.53 11.06
C MET A 57 3.52 2.01 10.71
N ALA A 58 2.67 1.11 10.21
CA ALA A 58 1.29 1.43 9.91
C ALA A 58 0.56 1.95 11.17
N PHE A 59 -0.22 3.01 11.03
CA PHE A 59 -1.00 3.59 12.13
C PHE A 59 -2.34 2.85 12.32
N PHE A 60 -2.96 2.48 11.21
CA PHE A 60 -4.10 1.56 11.09
C PHE A 60 -3.76 0.51 10.03
N PRO A 61 -4.51 -0.61 9.91
CA PRO A 61 -4.22 -1.68 8.96
C PRO A 61 -3.90 -1.18 7.55
N ASN A 62 -2.72 -1.55 7.03
CA ASN A 62 -2.21 -1.00 5.78
C ASN A 62 -2.89 -1.63 4.56
N MET A 63 -3.92 -0.97 4.03
CA MET A 63 -4.79 -1.49 2.98
C MET A 63 -4.07 -1.90 1.68
N VAL A 64 -2.90 -1.33 1.35
CA VAL A 64 -2.13 -1.76 0.16
C VAL A 64 -1.55 -3.17 0.32
N ASN A 65 -1.41 -3.66 1.55
CA ASN A 65 -0.96 -5.01 1.89
C ASN A 65 -2.11 -6.04 1.74
N MET A 66 -2.83 -5.97 0.61
CA MET A 66 -3.99 -6.79 0.30
C MET A 66 -3.62 -8.08 -0.44
N ILE A 67 -4.50 -9.08 -0.40
CA ILE A 67 -4.44 -10.24 -1.30
C ILE A 67 -5.25 -9.96 -2.57
N VAL A 68 -4.64 -10.22 -3.74
CA VAL A 68 -5.26 -9.99 -5.06
C VAL A 68 -5.55 -11.31 -5.74
N LEU A 69 -6.85 -11.67 -5.85
CA LEU A 69 -7.36 -12.89 -6.47
C LEU A 69 -8.14 -12.54 -7.74
N SER A 70 -7.41 -12.23 -8.81
CA SER A 70 -7.99 -11.72 -10.06
C SER A 70 -8.72 -10.38 -9.84
N ARG A 71 -10.06 -10.38 -9.76
CA ARG A 71 -10.86 -9.17 -9.53
C ARG A 71 -11.26 -9.00 -8.06
N ASP A 72 -11.17 -10.05 -7.27
CA ASP A 72 -11.52 -10.04 -5.86
C ASP A 72 -10.30 -9.62 -5.02
N LEU A 73 -10.49 -8.58 -4.20
CA LEU A 73 -9.47 -8.00 -3.33
C LEU A 73 -9.81 -8.31 -1.87
N GLY A 74 -8.90 -9.00 -1.18
CA GLY A 74 -8.97 -9.13 0.29
C GLY A 74 -8.14 -8.04 0.94
N ILE A 75 -8.79 -6.94 1.32
CA ILE A 75 -8.17 -5.71 1.82
C ILE A 75 -8.18 -5.72 3.35
N PRO A 76 -7.05 -5.45 4.04
CA PRO A 76 -7.05 -5.27 5.49
C PRO A 76 -8.09 -4.23 5.93
N LYS A 77 -8.96 -4.57 6.89
CA LYS A 77 -10.04 -3.68 7.33
C LYS A 77 -9.43 -2.51 8.11
N PRO A 78 -9.58 -1.25 7.66
CA PRO A 78 -8.85 -0.12 8.24
C PRO A 78 -9.40 0.36 9.60
N PHE A 79 -10.63 -0.02 9.96
CA PHE A 79 -11.32 0.46 11.17
C PHE A 79 -11.28 1.99 11.32
N GLY A 80 -11.41 2.69 10.19
CA GLY A 80 -11.46 4.15 10.14
C GLY A 80 -12.74 4.73 10.76
N PRO A 81 -12.84 6.07 10.84
CA PRO A 81 -14.00 6.75 11.40
C PRO A 81 -15.31 6.34 10.73
N ILE A 82 -16.36 6.19 11.53
CA ILE A 82 -17.72 5.90 11.05
C ILE A 82 -18.45 7.21 10.77
N ILE A 83 -18.87 7.40 9.51
CA ILE A 83 -19.68 8.54 9.07
C ILE A 83 -20.96 7.94 8.48
N GLU A 84 -22.13 8.35 8.98
CA GLU A 84 -23.44 7.87 8.52
C GLU A 84 -23.63 6.33 8.57
N GLY A 85 -22.89 5.66 9.48
CA GLY A 85 -22.97 4.21 9.67
C GLY A 85 -21.93 3.41 8.91
N GLU A 86 -21.11 4.05 8.07
CA GLU A 86 -20.09 3.40 7.25
C GLU A 86 -18.67 3.89 7.58
N CYS A 87 -17.69 3.01 7.41
CA CYS A 87 -16.29 3.40 7.56
C CYS A 87 -15.86 4.24 6.36
N CYS A 88 -15.56 5.52 6.57
CA CYS A 88 -15.26 6.44 5.47
C CYS A 88 -13.99 6.07 4.69
N VAL A 89 -13.07 5.35 5.32
CA VAL A 89 -11.83 4.87 4.69
C VAL A 89 -12.13 3.67 3.77
N GLU A 90 -13.00 2.75 4.20
CA GLU A 90 -13.46 1.63 3.37
C GLU A 90 -14.21 2.17 2.15
N GLN A 91 -15.15 3.10 2.37
CA GLN A 91 -15.92 3.73 1.30
C GLN A 91 -15.00 4.41 0.27
N HIS A 92 -14.03 5.21 0.73
CA HIS A 92 -13.11 5.90 -0.18
C HIS A 92 -12.27 4.94 -1.03
N VAL A 93 -11.84 3.80 -0.46
CA VAL A 93 -11.11 2.77 -1.22
C VAL A 93 -12.02 2.08 -2.22
N SER A 94 -13.25 1.73 -1.84
CA SER A 94 -14.25 1.19 -2.77
C SER A 94 -14.52 2.14 -3.93
N ASP A 95 -14.73 3.44 -3.67
CA ASP A 95 -14.97 4.46 -4.70
C ASP A 95 -13.84 4.56 -5.73
N LEU A 96 -12.59 4.29 -5.32
CA LEU A 96 -11.44 4.29 -6.22
C LEU A 96 -11.32 3.01 -7.06
N LEU A 97 -11.63 1.85 -6.47
CA LEU A 97 -11.30 0.54 -7.05
C LEU A 97 -12.47 -0.15 -7.77
N GLU A 98 -13.69 0.00 -7.26
CA GLU A 98 -14.87 -0.64 -7.85
C GLU A 98 -15.19 -0.16 -9.28
N PRO A 99 -14.98 1.12 -9.66
CA PRO A 99 -15.13 1.57 -11.04
C PRO A 99 -14.20 0.86 -12.04
N LEU A 100 -13.13 0.20 -11.58
CA LEU A 100 -12.23 -0.61 -12.40
C LEU A 100 -12.74 -2.06 -12.59
N GLY A 101 -13.88 -2.40 -12.01
CA GLY A 101 -14.45 -3.75 -12.00
C GLY A 101 -13.80 -4.68 -10.97
N LEU A 102 -13.20 -4.12 -9.92
CA LEU A 102 -12.65 -4.85 -8.78
C LEU A 102 -13.72 -4.99 -7.69
N VAL A 103 -13.64 -6.06 -6.90
CA VAL A 103 -14.54 -6.34 -5.77
C VAL A 103 -13.76 -6.21 -4.47
N CYS A 104 -14.15 -5.27 -3.62
CA CYS A 104 -13.47 -5.00 -2.35
C CYS A 104 -14.10 -5.79 -1.21
N SER A 105 -13.33 -6.69 -0.59
CA SER A 105 -13.71 -7.40 0.64
C SER A 105 -12.77 -7.00 1.78
N PHE A 106 -13.30 -6.33 2.80
CA PHE A 106 -12.50 -5.87 3.95
C PHE A 106 -12.42 -6.94 5.04
N ILE A 107 -11.19 -7.41 5.31
CA ILE A 107 -10.89 -8.53 6.20
C ILE A 107 -10.38 -7.98 7.53
N ASP A 108 -11.05 -8.33 8.63
CA ASP A 108 -10.53 -8.07 9.98
C ASP A 108 -9.35 -9.00 10.25
N ASP A 109 -8.15 -8.42 10.26
CA ASP A 109 -6.89 -9.09 10.55
C ASP A 109 -6.17 -8.49 11.78
N VAL A 110 -6.83 -7.61 12.54
CA VAL A 110 -6.15 -6.76 13.53
C VAL A 110 -5.49 -7.58 14.64
N SER A 111 -6.25 -8.51 15.22
CA SER A 111 -5.78 -9.36 16.31
C SER A 111 -4.79 -10.44 15.86
N SER A 112 -4.91 -10.88 14.60
CA SER A 112 -4.12 -11.97 14.04
C SER A 112 -2.81 -11.52 13.40
N TYR A 113 -2.74 -10.33 12.79
CA TYR A 113 -1.61 -9.88 11.98
C TYR A 113 -1.20 -8.43 12.26
N HIS A 114 -2.14 -7.46 12.29
CA HIS A 114 -1.79 -6.03 12.40
C HIS A 114 -0.98 -5.71 13.66
N GLN A 115 -1.40 -6.26 14.81
CA GLN A 115 -0.68 -6.10 16.09
C GLN A 115 0.74 -6.70 16.06
N GLN A 116 1.01 -7.60 15.12
CA GLN A 116 2.32 -8.21 14.88
C GLN A 116 3.10 -7.52 13.74
N LEU A 117 2.67 -6.32 13.33
CA LEU A 117 3.28 -5.49 12.29
C LEU A 117 3.21 -6.10 10.87
N GLY A 118 2.18 -6.89 10.57
CA GLY A 118 1.87 -7.36 9.21
C GLY A 118 0.38 -7.27 8.91
N GLU A 119 -0.05 -7.49 7.67
CA GLU A 119 -1.47 -7.53 7.30
C GLU A 119 -1.77 -8.77 6.44
N VAL A 120 -2.95 -8.83 5.81
CA VAL A 120 -3.41 -9.92 4.92
C VAL A 120 -2.33 -10.45 3.96
N HIS A 121 -1.62 -9.61 3.20
CA HIS A 121 -0.58 -10.09 2.28
C HIS A 121 0.62 -10.71 3.03
N CYS A 122 0.97 -10.21 4.21
CA CYS A 122 2.03 -10.81 5.03
C CYS A 122 1.66 -12.22 5.53
N GLY A 123 0.37 -12.49 5.75
CA GLY A 123 -0.14 -13.77 6.22
C GLY A 123 -0.48 -14.79 5.13
N THR A 124 -0.40 -14.40 3.86
CA THR A 124 -0.89 -15.21 2.74
C THR A 124 0.12 -15.33 1.61
N ASN A 125 -0.07 -16.31 0.73
CA ASN A 125 0.68 -16.42 -0.51
C ASN A 125 -0.20 -17.05 -1.60
N VAL A 126 0.04 -16.71 -2.86
CA VAL A 126 -0.81 -17.12 -3.99
C VAL A 126 0.03 -17.75 -5.09
N GLN A 127 -0.28 -19.00 -5.44
CA GLN A 127 0.24 -19.61 -6.66
C GLN A 127 -0.54 -19.08 -7.86
N ARG A 128 0.16 -18.46 -8.81
CA ARG A 128 -0.45 -17.87 -10.02
C ARG A 128 -0.10 -18.69 -11.26
N LYS A 129 -0.94 -18.60 -12.29
CA LYS A 129 -0.67 -19.18 -13.60
C LYS A 129 0.60 -18.53 -14.20
N PRO A 130 1.54 -19.30 -14.78
CA PRO A 130 2.70 -18.73 -15.46
C PRO A 130 2.29 -17.83 -16.64
N PHE A 131 3.17 -16.89 -16.98
CA PHE A 131 2.99 -16.10 -18.19
C PHE A 131 2.93 -17.01 -19.44
N PRO A 132 2.07 -16.71 -20.42
CA PRO A 132 2.06 -17.45 -21.68
C PRO A 132 3.34 -17.19 -22.50
N PHE A 133 3.96 -16.02 -22.30
CA PHE A 133 5.24 -15.64 -22.89
C PHE A 133 6.35 -16.57 -22.41
N LYS A 134 7.17 -17.07 -23.34
CA LYS A 134 8.28 -17.96 -23.04
C LYS A 134 9.51 -17.15 -22.65
N TRP A 135 10.00 -17.33 -21.42
CA TRP A 135 11.08 -16.50 -20.88
C TRP A 135 12.37 -16.55 -21.72
N TRP A 136 12.66 -17.65 -22.42
CA TRP A 136 13.83 -17.77 -23.29
C TRP A 136 13.70 -17.00 -24.63
N HIS A 137 12.58 -16.34 -24.89
CA HIS A 137 12.43 -15.39 -26.00
C HIS A 137 12.75 -13.94 -25.60
N VAL A 138 13.04 -13.66 -24.32
CA VAL A 138 13.53 -12.34 -23.90
C VAL A 138 14.95 -12.14 -24.45
N VAL A 139 15.24 -10.94 -24.92
CA VAL A 139 16.61 -10.44 -25.12
C VAL A 139 16.87 -9.46 -23.97
N PRO A 140 17.57 -9.90 -22.90
CA PRO A 140 17.75 -9.10 -21.68
C PRO A 140 18.62 -7.86 -21.86
#